data_AF-A0A9D5BC35-F1
#
_entry.id   AF-A0A9D5BC35-F1
#
_cell.length_a   1.000
_cell.length_b   1.000
_cell.length_c   1.000
_cell.angle_alpha   90.00
_cell.angle_beta   90.00
_cell.angle_gamma   90.00
#
_symmetry.space_group_name_H-M   'P 1'
#
loop_
_entity.id
_entity.type
_entity.pdbx_description
1 polymer ?
#
loop_
_entity_poly.entity_id
_entity_poly.type
_entity_poly.pdbx_seq_one_letter_code
_entity_poly.pdbx_strand_id
1 'polypeptide(L)'
;MTYYLERPSRNLLLMPVEPFEPNKSCYVCSESPVLLEINTNRSKLEDVVEKIIKAKLGMNLPLIMNASNLLYEAGDIEDDMVAIYDANLEKVLAEFPSPVTGGTMLIVEDFQQKLKCDINIKHKEEFDEEKEPDGMVLSGWTTTTETTTFTDCAGCLLTFTNSRFNNDVSLNAIAFLRFCAVRLADGGLVCNKKSSTNGSSP
;
A
#
# COMPACT_ATOMS: atom_id res chain seq x y z
N MET A 1 -23.35 4.28 -1.83
CA MET A 1 -22.48 5.37 -2.33
C MET A 1 -23.25 6.12 -3.41
N THR A 2 -23.05 7.42 -3.60
CA THR A 2 -23.71 8.18 -4.68
C THR A 2 -22.65 8.73 -5.61
N TYR A 3 -22.73 8.39 -6.89
CA TYR A 3 -21.80 8.86 -7.91
C TYR A 3 -22.34 10.12 -8.59
N TYR A 4 -21.48 11.11 -8.80
CA TYR A 4 -21.77 12.24 -9.68
C TYR A 4 -21.33 11.88 -11.09
N LEU A 5 -22.28 11.86 -12.03
CA LEU A 5 -22.01 11.51 -13.42
C LEU A 5 -21.72 12.77 -14.24
N GLU A 6 -20.73 12.71 -15.12
CA GLU A 6 -20.43 13.80 -16.05
C GLU A 6 -21.61 14.08 -16.99
N ARG A 7 -22.33 13.04 -17.42
CA ARG A 7 -23.53 13.13 -18.23
C ARG A 7 -24.68 12.38 -17.57
N PRO A 8 -25.92 12.91 -17.61
CA PRO A 8 -27.07 12.22 -17.04
C PRO A 8 -27.21 10.81 -17.62
N SER A 9 -27.33 9.82 -16.76
CA SER A 9 -27.69 8.45 -17.13
C SER A 9 -29.02 8.12 -16.50
N ARG A 10 -29.97 7.58 -17.29
CA ARG A 10 -31.36 7.37 -16.83
C ARG A 10 -31.99 8.63 -16.21
N ASN A 11 -31.68 9.81 -16.78
CA ASN A 11 -32.09 11.14 -16.27
C ASN A 11 -31.58 11.51 -14.87
N LEU A 12 -30.58 10.79 -14.35
CA LEU A 12 -29.96 11.08 -13.06
C LEU A 12 -28.52 11.58 -13.28
N LEU A 13 -28.20 12.72 -12.68
CA LEU A 13 -26.82 13.23 -12.57
C LEU A 13 -26.15 12.71 -11.29
N LEU A 14 -26.94 12.44 -10.26
CA LEU A 14 -26.53 11.75 -9.04
C LEU A 14 -27.09 10.34 -9.09
N MET A 15 -26.21 9.36 -9.23
CA MET A 15 -26.58 7.95 -9.29
C MET A 15 -26.38 7.31 -7.92
N PRO A 16 -27.45 7.04 -7.16
CA PRO A 16 -27.33 6.26 -5.93
C PRO A 16 -27.01 4.81 -6.28
N VAL A 17 -26.09 4.24 -5.52
CA VAL A 17 -25.67 2.83 -5.62
C VAL A 17 -25.72 2.22 -4.23
N GLU A 18 -26.35 1.06 -4.16
CA GLU A 18 -26.42 0.27 -2.94
C GLU A 18 -25.00 -0.11 -2.49
N PRO A 19 -24.67 0.01 -1.19
CA PRO A 19 -23.39 -0.43 -0.69
C PRO A 19 -23.15 -1.90 -1.03
N PHE A 20 -21.95 -2.21 -1.51
CA PHE A 20 -21.52 -3.59 -1.73
C PHE A 20 -21.32 -4.30 -0.40
N GLU A 21 -21.52 -5.62 -0.39
CA GLU A 21 -21.11 -6.45 0.74
C GLU A 21 -19.58 -6.42 0.94
N PRO A 22 -19.09 -6.61 2.18
CA PRO A 22 -17.65 -6.68 2.45
C PRO A 22 -16.95 -7.71 1.55
N ASN A 23 -15.82 -7.31 0.96
CA ASN A 23 -15.03 -8.21 0.13
C ASN A 23 -14.40 -9.30 1.01
N LYS A 24 -14.68 -10.57 0.68
CA LYS A 24 -14.17 -11.75 1.40
C LYS A 24 -12.67 -11.99 1.23
N SER A 25 -12.01 -11.30 0.32
CA SER A 25 -10.55 -11.37 0.12
C SER A 25 -9.80 -10.16 0.67
N CYS A 26 -10.47 -9.27 1.40
CA CYS A 26 -9.87 -8.04 1.91
C CYS A 26 -9.11 -8.32 3.20
N TYR A 27 -7.78 -8.16 3.19
CA TYR A 27 -6.96 -8.36 4.40
C TYR A 27 -7.37 -7.48 5.58
N VAL A 28 -8.04 -6.34 5.34
CA VAL A 28 -8.50 -5.42 6.39
C VAL A 28 -9.79 -5.89 7.05
N CYS A 29 -10.83 -6.24 6.25
CA CYS A 29 -12.17 -6.49 6.80
C CYS A 29 -12.56 -7.97 6.86
N SER A 30 -11.80 -8.87 6.23
CA SER A 30 -12.06 -10.32 6.24
C SER A 30 -10.90 -11.15 6.78
N GLU A 31 -9.93 -10.52 7.45
CA GLU A 31 -8.74 -11.16 8.06
C GLU A 31 -8.03 -12.14 7.10
N SER A 32 -8.16 -11.88 5.81
CA SER A 32 -7.66 -12.81 4.79
C SER A 32 -6.16 -12.66 4.68
N PRO A 33 -5.39 -13.76 4.76
CA PRO A 33 -3.95 -13.68 4.74
C PRO A 33 -3.45 -13.21 3.37
N VAL A 34 -2.38 -12.42 3.38
CA VAL A 34 -1.68 -11.99 2.18
C VAL A 34 -0.47 -12.90 1.91
N LEU A 35 0.04 -12.87 0.69
CA LEU A 35 1.21 -13.67 0.28
C LEU A 35 2.32 -12.74 -0.18
N LEU A 36 3.49 -12.86 0.46
CA LEU A 36 4.71 -12.12 0.12
C LEU A 36 5.74 -13.07 -0.50
N GLU A 37 6.07 -12.83 -1.77
CA GLU A 37 7.20 -13.46 -2.44
C GLU A 37 8.46 -12.63 -2.19
N ILE A 38 9.50 -13.26 -1.62
CA ILE A 38 10.73 -12.57 -1.18
C ILE A 38 11.91 -13.55 -1.16
N ASN A 39 13.13 -13.06 -1.43
CA ASN A 39 14.34 -13.87 -1.18
C ASN A 39 14.70 -13.79 0.31
N THR A 40 14.35 -14.83 1.07
CA THR A 40 14.59 -14.88 2.52
C THR A 40 16.06 -14.97 2.92
N ASN A 41 16.95 -15.28 1.98
CA ASN A 41 18.39 -15.44 2.23
C ASN A 41 19.17 -14.14 2.00
N ARG A 42 18.51 -13.10 1.48
CA ARG A 42 19.16 -11.81 1.15
C ARG A 42 18.42 -10.61 1.72
N SER A 43 17.11 -10.71 1.84
CA SER A 43 16.27 -9.58 2.27
C SER A 43 16.34 -9.41 3.78
N LYS A 44 16.41 -8.15 4.21
CA LYS A 44 16.42 -7.77 5.62
C LYS A 44 15.00 -7.60 6.15
N LEU A 45 14.84 -7.64 7.46
CA LEU A 45 13.55 -7.35 8.09
C LEU A 45 13.12 -5.89 7.86
N GLU A 46 14.07 -4.95 7.86
CA GLU A 46 13.82 -3.52 7.58
C GLU A 46 13.05 -3.30 6.27
N ASP A 47 13.47 -3.96 5.18
CA ASP A 47 12.84 -3.82 3.89
C ASP A 47 11.37 -4.30 3.92
N VAL A 48 11.08 -5.36 4.68
CA VAL A 48 9.70 -5.86 4.88
C VAL A 48 8.88 -4.84 5.67
N VAL A 49 9.45 -4.26 6.73
CA VAL A 49 8.78 -3.24 7.54
C VAL A 49 8.42 -2.02 6.70
N GLU A 50 9.40 -1.45 6.01
CA GLU A 50 9.21 -0.19 5.30
C GLU A 50 8.43 -0.37 3.99
N LYS A 51 8.84 -1.32 3.14
CA LYS A 51 8.30 -1.44 1.78
C LYS A 51 6.99 -2.21 1.72
N ILE A 52 6.75 -3.14 2.65
CA ILE A 52 5.56 -3.99 2.63
C ILE A 52 4.58 -3.54 3.71
N ILE A 53 4.99 -3.55 4.97
CA ILE A 53 4.07 -3.36 6.10
C ILE A 53 3.60 -1.89 6.19
N LYS A 54 4.52 -0.93 6.15
CA LYS A 54 4.18 0.50 6.20
C LYS A 54 3.70 1.02 4.84
N ALA A 55 4.48 0.83 3.79
CA ALA A 55 4.18 1.44 2.49
C ALA A 55 3.00 0.79 1.75
N LYS A 56 2.87 -0.55 1.76
CA LYS A 56 1.77 -1.25 1.06
C LYS A 56 0.59 -1.52 1.99
N LEU A 57 0.80 -2.16 3.13
CA LEU A 57 -0.30 -2.54 4.04
C LEU A 57 -0.83 -1.37 4.89
N GLY A 58 -0.13 -0.23 4.92
CA GLY A 58 -0.59 1.01 5.53
C GLY A 58 -0.55 1.02 7.06
N MET A 59 0.25 0.14 7.67
CA MET A 59 0.43 0.09 9.12
C MET A 59 1.35 1.21 9.60
N ASN A 60 1.06 1.79 10.75
CA ASN A 60 1.82 2.90 11.34
C ASN A 60 2.86 2.41 12.34
N LEU A 61 2.41 1.62 13.32
CA LEU A 61 3.19 1.11 14.43
C LEU A 61 3.10 -0.43 14.47
N PRO A 62 3.75 -1.12 13.52
CA PRO A 62 3.62 -2.56 13.40
C PRO A 62 4.35 -3.31 14.52
N LEU A 63 3.68 -4.31 15.05
CA LEU A 63 4.23 -5.40 15.86
C LEU A 63 4.27 -6.66 14.99
N ILE A 64 5.44 -7.29 14.87
CA ILE A 64 5.68 -8.44 13.98
C ILE A 64 6.06 -9.66 14.80
N MET A 65 5.29 -10.73 14.66
CA MET A 65 5.53 -12.02 15.30
C MET A 65 5.77 -13.12 14.27
N ASN A 66 6.69 -14.02 14.60
CA ASN A 66 6.83 -15.34 13.96
C ASN A 66 6.44 -16.41 14.99
N ALA A 67 5.30 -17.06 14.78
CA ALA A 67 4.65 -17.93 15.77
C ALA A 67 4.47 -17.21 17.12
N SER A 68 5.27 -17.57 18.14
CA SER A 68 5.23 -16.96 19.48
C SER A 68 6.42 -16.01 19.74
N ASN A 69 7.29 -15.79 18.76
CA ASN A 69 8.47 -14.96 18.89
C ASN A 69 8.20 -13.57 18.35
N LEU A 70 8.35 -12.55 19.20
CA LEU A 70 8.30 -11.15 18.82
C LEU A 70 9.60 -10.76 18.09
N LEU A 71 9.49 -10.40 16.82
CA LEU A 71 10.64 -10.05 15.99
C LEU A 71 10.94 -8.55 16.04
N TYR A 72 9.89 -7.75 16.03
CA TYR A 72 9.96 -6.30 15.96
C TYR A 72 8.69 -5.68 16.50
N GLU A 73 8.83 -4.55 17.18
CA GLU A 73 7.74 -3.69 17.60
C GLU A 73 8.11 -2.25 17.26
N ALA A 74 7.15 -1.43 16.87
CA ALA A 74 7.33 -0.01 16.63
C ALA A 74 6.46 0.80 17.61
N GLY A 75 6.98 1.93 18.07
CA GLY A 75 6.23 2.84 18.94
C GLY A 75 6.98 3.15 20.23
N ASP A 76 6.25 3.14 21.34
CA ASP A 76 6.79 3.41 22.67
C ASP A 76 7.37 2.11 23.24
N ILE A 77 8.66 1.93 23.06
CA ILE A 77 9.40 0.72 23.39
C ILE A 77 10.38 1.04 24.51
N GLU A 78 10.58 0.09 25.42
CA GLU A 78 11.59 0.20 26.49
C GLU A 78 13.01 0.34 25.90
N ASP A 79 13.82 1.25 26.45
CA ASP A 79 15.13 1.63 25.92
C ASP A 79 16.09 0.44 25.71
N ASP A 80 16.00 -0.59 26.56
CA ASP A 80 16.80 -1.82 26.48
C ASP A 80 16.37 -2.75 25.33
N MET A 81 15.12 -2.65 24.89
CA MET A 81 14.58 -3.42 23.77
C MET A 81 14.81 -2.73 22.42
N VAL A 82 14.93 -1.41 22.38
CA VAL A 82 15.20 -0.63 21.15
C VAL A 82 16.45 -1.15 20.42
N ALA A 83 17.56 -1.34 21.14
CA ALA A 83 18.80 -1.84 20.55
C ALA A 83 18.67 -3.25 19.96
N ILE A 84 17.78 -4.09 20.52
CA ILE A 84 17.52 -5.44 20.02
C ILE A 84 16.72 -5.38 18.73
N TYR A 85 15.69 -4.54 18.68
CA TYR A 85 14.85 -4.38 17.50
C TYR A 85 15.60 -3.71 16.35
N ASP A 86 16.43 -2.70 16.61
CA ASP A 86 17.30 -2.11 15.59
C ASP A 86 18.28 -3.13 15.03
N ALA A 87 18.86 -3.97 15.88
CA ALA A 87 19.70 -5.07 15.44
C ALA A 87 18.93 -6.15 14.66
N ASN A 88 17.63 -6.34 14.93
CA ASN A 88 16.79 -7.28 14.19
C ASN A 88 16.40 -6.72 12.81
N LEU A 89 16.18 -5.41 12.67
CA LEU A 89 15.87 -4.78 11.38
C LEU A 89 16.96 -5.07 10.33
N GLU A 90 18.22 -5.04 10.75
CA GLU A 90 19.39 -5.28 9.90
C GLU A 90 19.64 -6.76 9.58
N LYS A 91 18.99 -7.69 10.27
CA LYS A 91 19.18 -9.13 10.06
C LYS A 91 18.44 -9.63 8.83
N VAL A 92 19.08 -10.57 8.15
CA VAL A 92 18.46 -11.33 7.06
C VAL A 92 17.39 -12.26 7.64
N LEU A 93 16.27 -12.38 6.94
CA LEU A 93 15.09 -13.14 7.39
C LEU A 93 15.40 -14.60 7.79
N ALA A 94 16.24 -15.29 7.02
CA ALA A 94 16.64 -16.67 7.31
C ALA A 94 17.61 -16.82 8.50
N GLU A 95 18.26 -15.73 8.95
CA GLU A 95 19.27 -15.75 10.02
C GLU A 95 18.69 -15.55 11.41
N PHE A 96 17.38 -15.31 11.52
CA PHE A 96 16.71 -15.22 12.81
C PHE A 96 16.82 -16.54 13.60
N PRO A 97 16.90 -16.51 14.94
CA PRO A 97 16.90 -17.74 15.76
C PRO A 97 15.71 -18.66 15.47
N SER A 98 14.57 -18.05 15.12
CA SER A 98 13.45 -18.72 14.47
C SER A 98 13.40 -18.25 13.01
N PRO A 99 14.00 -19.01 12.07
CA PRO A 99 14.17 -18.57 10.70
C PRO A 99 12.85 -18.25 10.01
N VAL A 100 12.82 -17.12 9.30
CA VAL A 100 11.72 -16.79 8.39
C VAL A 100 12.10 -17.32 7.01
N THR A 101 11.45 -18.41 6.59
CA THR A 101 11.75 -19.13 5.34
C THR A 101 10.48 -19.32 4.50
N GLY A 102 10.60 -19.95 3.34
CA GLY A 102 9.42 -20.29 2.54
C GLY A 102 8.45 -21.18 3.32
N GLY A 103 7.19 -20.74 3.44
CA GLY A 103 6.15 -21.39 4.24
C GLY A 103 5.96 -20.80 5.64
N THR A 104 6.82 -19.89 6.09
CA THR A 104 6.61 -19.15 7.35
C THR A 104 5.40 -18.23 7.22
N MET A 105 4.59 -18.15 8.29
CA MET A 105 3.54 -17.14 8.44
C MET A 105 3.98 -16.12 9.48
N LEU A 106 4.00 -14.85 9.09
CA LEU A 106 4.19 -13.74 10.02
C LEU A 106 2.82 -13.18 10.41
N ILE A 107 2.66 -12.86 11.69
CA ILE A 107 1.50 -12.13 12.19
C ILE A 107 1.95 -10.70 12.42
N VAL A 108 1.27 -9.75 11.77
CA VAL A 108 1.54 -8.32 11.92
C VAL A 108 0.32 -7.63 12.49
N GLU A 109 0.50 -6.86 13.56
CA GLU A 109 -0.58 -6.15 14.24
C GLU A 109 -0.21 -4.68 14.44
N ASP A 110 -1.17 -3.79 14.20
CA ASP A 110 -1.10 -2.38 14.57
C ASP A 110 -2.26 -2.10 15.54
N PHE A 111 -1.92 -1.96 16.83
CA PHE A 111 -2.91 -1.73 17.89
C PHE A 111 -3.58 -0.36 17.79
N GLN A 112 -2.88 0.65 17.26
CA GLN A 112 -3.43 1.98 17.11
C GLN A 112 -4.55 1.99 16.06
N GLN A 113 -4.33 1.27 14.96
CA GLN A 113 -5.30 1.13 13.87
C GLN A 113 -6.30 -0.01 14.09
N LYS A 114 -6.09 -0.87 15.10
CA LYS A 114 -6.84 -2.12 15.34
C LYS A 114 -6.85 -3.01 14.10
N LEU A 115 -5.69 -3.12 13.46
CA LEU A 115 -5.51 -3.85 12.21
C LEU A 115 -4.56 -5.03 12.46
N LYS A 116 -5.00 -6.23 12.07
CA LYS A 116 -4.19 -7.44 12.09
C LYS A 116 -4.13 -8.05 10.70
N CYS A 117 -2.95 -8.47 10.29
CA CYS A 117 -2.71 -9.10 9.00
C CYS A 117 -1.76 -10.28 9.14
N ASP A 118 -2.17 -11.43 8.59
CA ASP A 118 -1.32 -12.60 8.46
C ASP A 118 -0.61 -12.58 7.10
N ILE A 119 0.71 -12.69 7.08
CA ILE A 119 1.56 -12.65 5.87
C ILE A 119 2.20 -14.02 5.68
N ASN A 120 1.81 -14.73 4.63
CA ASN A 120 2.47 -15.97 4.22
C ASN A 120 3.72 -15.65 3.40
N ILE A 121 4.86 -16.21 3.78
CA ILE A 121 6.14 -16.04 3.11
C ILE A 121 6.31 -17.13 2.06
N LYS A 122 6.58 -16.73 0.83
CA LYS A 122 7.00 -17.62 -0.25
C LYS A 122 8.41 -17.24 -0.69
N HIS A 123 9.35 -18.16 -0.47
CA HIS A 123 10.72 -17.95 -0.91
C HIS A 123 10.79 -17.94 -2.44
N LYS A 124 11.47 -16.94 -3.00
CA LYS A 124 11.80 -16.83 -4.43
C LYS A 124 13.25 -16.40 -4.56
N GLU A 125 14.04 -17.14 -5.33
CA GLU A 125 15.49 -16.91 -5.44
C GLU A 125 15.83 -15.65 -6.26
N GLU A 126 15.16 -15.48 -7.40
CA GLU A 126 15.48 -14.45 -8.38
C GLU A 126 14.25 -13.59 -8.69
N PHE A 127 14.48 -12.28 -8.87
CA PHE A 127 13.47 -11.29 -9.22
C PHE A 127 13.90 -10.60 -10.51
N ASP A 128 12.90 -10.21 -11.32
CA ASP A 128 13.12 -9.43 -12.53
C ASP A 128 13.41 -7.97 -12.10
N GLU A 129 14.65 -7.49 -12.28
CA GLU A 129 15.06 -6.16 -11.81
C GLU A 129 14.25 -5.00 -12.42
N GLU A 130 13.69 -5.20 -13.63
CA GLU A 130 12.88 -4.19 -14.31
C GLU A 130 11.44 -4.18 -13.79
N LYS A 131 10.85 -5.35 -13.55
CA LYS A 131 9.45 -5.47 -13.12
C LYS A 131 9.27 -5.49 -11.61
N GLU A 132 10.25 -5.97 -10.89
CA GLU A 132 10.25 -6.23 -9.45
C GLU A 132 11.48 -5.61 -8.78
N PRO A 133 11.70 -4.28 -8.91
CA PRO A 133 12.95 -3.61 -8.49
C PRO A 133 13.22 -3.72 -6.98
N ASP A 134 12.19 -3.91 -6.17
CA ASP A 134 12.31 -4.10 -4.72
C ASP A 134 12.68 -5.52 -4.31
N GLY A 135 12.71 -6.48 -5.24
CA GLY A 135 12.91 -7.90 -4.92
C GLY A 135 11.79 -8.51 -4.07
N MET A 136 10.59 -7.93 -4.13
CA MET A 136 9.43 -8.30 -3.30
C MET A 136 8.12 -8.14 -4.04
N VAL A 137 7.27 -9.16 -3.98
CA VAL A 137 5.91 -9.11 -4.56
C VAL A 137 4.88 -9.48 -3.51
N LEU A 138 3.98 -8.55 -3.22
CA LEU A 138 2.85 -8.75 -2.32
C LEU A 138 1.59 -9.02 -3.15
N SER A 139 0.87 -10.08 -2.80
CA SER A 139 -0.40 -10.47 -3.45
C SER A 139 -1.47 -10.78 -2.40
N GLY A 140 -2.74 -10.77 -2.81
CA GLY A 140 -3.86 -10.84 -1.87
C GLY A 140 -4.11 -9.53 -1.10
N TRP A 141 -3.19 -8.58 -1.17
CA TRP A 141 -3.42 -7.19 -0.81
C TRP A 141 -3.99 -6.48 -2.04
N THR A 142 -5.23 -6.01 -1.95
CA THR A 142 -5.78 -5.10 -2.95
C THR A 142 -6.27 -3.88 -2.22
N THR A 143 -5.53 -2.79 -2.32
CA THR A 143 -6.14 -1.46 -2.31
C THR A 143 -6.83 -1.33 -3.66
N THR A 144 -8.15 -1.18 -3.67
CA THR A 144 -8.96 -0.97 -4.88
C THR A 144 -8.66 0.39 -5.55
N THR A 145 -7.43 0.89 -5.48
CA THR A 145 -7.12 2.32 -5.60
C THR A 145 -5.96 2.65 -6.53
N GLU A 146 -5.15 1.71 -7.02
CA GLU A 146 -4.05 2.09 -7.93
C GLU A 146 -4.41 1.83 -9.40
N THR A 147 -4.78 0.60 -9.74
CA THR A 147 -5.06 0.25 -11.14
C THR A 147 -6.36 0.86 -11.64
N THR A 148 -7.41 0.80 -10.81
CA THR A 148 -8.74 1.38 -11.08
C THR A 148 -8.70 2.89 -11.20
N THR A 149 -8.04 3.58 -10.27
CA THR A 149 -7.93 5.05 -10.28
C THR A 149 -7.07 5.55 -11.45
N PHE A 150 -5.99 4.84 -11.80
CA PHE A 150 -5.23 5.15 -13.01
C PHE A 150 -6.09 4.97 -14.27
N THR A 151 -6.81 3.85 -14.41
CA THR A 151 -7.70 3.63 -15.56
C THR A 151 -8.88 4.58 -15.59
N ASP A 152 -9.42 4.96 -14.44
CA ASP A 152 -10.54 5.91 -14.32
C ASP A 152 -10.06 7.33 -14.65
N CYS A 153 -8.88 7.75 -14.17
CA CYS A 153 -8.26 9.00 -14.55
C CYS A 153 -7.98 9.03 -16.06
N ALA A 154 -7.34 7.99 -16.61
CA ALA A 154 -7.07 7.88 -18.05
C ALA A 154 -8.37 7.87 -18.87
N GLY A 155 -9.40 7.17 -18.41
CA GLY A 155 -10.73 7.13 -19.04
C GLY A 155 -11.45 8.48 -19.02
N CYS A 156 -11.42 9.18 -17.89
CA CYS A 156 -11.92 10.55 -17.77
C CYS A 156 -11.20 11.50 -18.75
N LEU A 157 -9.89 11.31 -18.91
CA LEU A 157 -9.04 12.16 -19.76
C LEU A 157 -9.25 11.90 -21.26
N LEU A 158 -9.38 10.65 -21.66
CA LEU A 158 -9.81 10.28 -23.01
C LEU A 158 -11.20 10.84 -23.30
N THR A 159 -12.12 10.77 -22.35
CA THR A 159 -13.49 11.30 -22.52
C THR A 159 -13.47 12.82 -22.66
N PHE A 160 -12.68 13.52 -21.84
CA PHE A 160 -12.53 14.97 -21.88
C PHE A 160 -11.93 15.46 -23.21
N THR A 161 -10.86 14.83 -23.69
CA THR A 161 -10.23 15.21 -24.97
C THR A 161 -11.11 14.93 -26.20
N ASN A 162 -12.02 13.95 -26.10
CA ASN A 162 -13.00 13.65 -27.15
C ASN A 162 -14.31 14.45 -27.02
N SER A 163 -14.47 15.25 -25.97
CA SER A 163 -15.64 16.10 -25.77
C SER A 163 -15.50 17.43 -26.52
N ARG A 164 -16.61 18.01 -27.00
CA ARG A 164 -16.63 19.26 -27.81
C ARG A 164 -16.43 20.53 -26.95
N PHE A 165 -15.42 20.58 -26.08
CA PHE A 165 -15.09 21.82 -25.39
C PHE A 165 -14.24 22.77 -26.26
N ASN A 166 -14.23 24.04 -25.86
CA ASN A 166 -13.47 25.10 -26.50
C ASN A 166 -11.98 24.72 -26.60
N ASN A 167 -11.39 24.83 -27.78
CA ASN A 167 -10.04 24.34 -28.10
C ASN A 167 -8.98 24.80 -27.08
N ASP A 168 -9.11 26.01 -26.54
CA ASP A 168 -8.15 26.56 -25.56
C ASP A 168 -8.15 25.81 -24.22
N VAL A 169 -9.31 25.34 -23.77
CA VAL A 169 -9.43 24.58 -22.51
C VAL A 169 -8.84 23.18 -22.70
N SER A 170 -9.09 22.56 -23.85
CA SER A 170 -8.53 21.25 -24.22
C SER A 170 -7.01 21.28 -24.33
N LEU A 171 -6.44 22.34 -24.91
CA LEU A 171 -4.99 22.52 -25.03
C LEU A 171 -4.32 22.71 -23.66
N ASN A 172 -4.93 23.49 -22.77
CA ASN A 172 -4.43 23.67 -21.40
C ASN A 172 -4.47 22.37 -20.59
N ALA A 173 -5.54 21.56 -20.74
CA ALA A 173 -5.61 20.24 -20.11
C ALA A 173 -4.54 19.29 -20.65
N ILE A 174 -4.34 19.24 -21.98
CA ILE A 174 -3.28 18.42 -22.59
C ILE A 174 -1.89 18.84 -22.10
N ALA A 175 -1.63 20.14 -21.97
CA ALA A 175 -0.37 20.65 -21.44
C ALA A 175 -0.15 20.22 -19.98
N PHE A 176 -1.18 20.33 -19.13
CA PHE A 176 -1.13 19.89 -17.74
C PHE A 176 -0.88 18.38 -17.63
N LEU A 177 -1.50 17.57 -18.50
CA LEU A 177 -1.32 16.12 -18.48
C LEU A 177 0.07 15.69 -18.91
N ARG A 178 0.62 16.33 -19.94
CA ARG A 178 2.02 16.12 -20.31
C ARG A 178 2.94 16.47 -19.15
N PHE A 179 2.68 17.57 -18.45
CA PHE A 179 3.42 17.95 -17.25
C PHE A 179 3.31 16.88 -16.15
N CYS A 180 2.10 16.42 -15.84
CA CYS A 180 1.90 15.35 -14.84
C CYS A 180 2.57 14.04 -15.23
N ALA A 181 2.50 13.63 -16.50
CA ALA A 181 3.13 12.41 -16.99
C ALA A 181 4.66 12.47 -16.88
N VAL A 182 5.26 13.62 -17.22
CA VAL A 182 6.71 13.85 -17.03
C VAL A 182 7.06 13.82 -15.54
N ARG A 183 6.27 14.48 -14.69
CA ARG A 183 6.49 14.46 -13.24
C ARG A 183 6.31 13.07 -12.62
N LEU A 184 5.41 12.24 -13.15
CA LEU A 184 5.27 10.84 -12.76
C LEU A 184 6.51 10.02 -13.15
N ALA A 185 6.98 10.16 -14.40
CA ALA A 185 8.17 9.47 -14.88
C ALA A 185 9.44 9.87 -14.13
N ASP A 186 9.51 11.12 -13.66
CA ASP A 186 10.61 11.64 -12.86
C ASP A 186 10.47 11.33 -11.35
N GLY A 187 9.45 10.57 -10.93
CA GLY A 187 9.19 10.25 -9.51
C GLY A 187 8.75 11.44 -8.64
N GLY A 188 8.31 12.54 -9.26
CA GLY A 188 8.09 13.84 -8.64
C GLY A 188 6.70 14.08 -8.01
N LEU A 189 5.81 13.10 -7.96
CA LEU A 189 4.57 13.20 -7.18
C LEU A 189 4.85 12.81 -5.74
N VAL A 190 5.34 13.78 -4.98
CA VAL A 190 5.38 13.71 -3.53
C VAL A 190 3.94 13.52 -3.03
N CYS A 191 3.63 12.34 -2.50
CA CYS A 191 2.45 12.11 -1.68
C CYS A 191 2.49 13.13 -0.54
N ASN A 192 1.53 14.05 -0.52
CA ASN A 192 1.51 15.16 0.42
C ASN A 192 1.26 14.61 1.84
N LYS A 193 2.33 14.29 2.57
CA LYS A 193 2.31 14.14 4.04
C LYS A 193 1.92 15.50 4.61
N LYS A 194 0.64 15.72 4.87
CA LYS A 194 0.22 16.83 5.72
C LYS A 194 0.25 16.40 7.17
N SER A 195 1.30 16.86 7.84
CA SER A 195 1.37 17.01 9.29
C SER A 195 0.42 18.11 9.78
N SER A 196 0.01 17.97 11.04
CA SER A 196 -0.49 18.97 11.99
C SER A 196 -1.93 19.50 11.86
N THR A 197 -2.74 19.18 12.88
CA THR A 197 -3.50 20.20 13.61
C THR A 197 -3.34 19.96 15.11
N ASN A 198 -2.51 20.79 15.74
CA ASN A 198 -2.65 21.14 17.14
C ASN A 198 -4.05 21.76 17.32
N GLY A 199 -4.87 21.17 18.19
CA GLY A 199 -6.14 21.72 18.65
C GLY A 199 -6.11 21.81 20.16
N SER A 200 -5.69 22.96 20.66
CA SER A 200 -5.69 23.30 22.08
C SER A 200 -7.11 23.57 22.59
N SER A 201 -7.39 23.05 23.79
CA SER A 201 -8.22 23.63 24.87
C SER A 201 -9.76 23.47 24.81
N PRO A 202 -10.46 23.58 25.96
CA PRO A 202 -9.99 23.70 27.34
C PRO A 202 -10.16 22.43 28.20
#